data_AF-A0A5C3P152-F1
#
_entry.id   AF-A0A5C3P152-F1
#
_cell.length_a   1.000
_cell.length_b   1.000
_cell.length_c   1.000
_cell.angle_alpha   90.00
_cell.angle_beta   90.00
_cell.angle_gamma   90.00
#
_symmetry.space_group_name_H-M   'P 1'
#
loop_
_entity.id
_entity.type
_entity.pdbx_description
1 polymer ?
#
loop_
_entity_poly.entity_id
_entity_poly.type
_entity_poly.pdbx_seq_one_letter_code
_entity_poly.pdbx_strand_id
1 'polypeptide(L)'
;MRTLSKLVLSEIRFVNLASFCRFILAFPSLKMLDCHHVDAATHEFQHIVQAFTTQTLEIRALNVSATVGSYLNMRIILALVRDIRPGSLAHLKVVFEGSVRIPALRDGKAGASEDLQRLDDVLSSFPGMAGVTFVIPRETKQRYTFWSTAFQDCFVRLRERGCLIDIPTYEPTISEPAPSDHAGSVTCLTVSPDSRWLASGSEDTTIILREIKALHYEDYTAFRKWEANVDIVRHLTFSPDSQRLVCCGSNGRIVVWDLDQCDELGVLEGHTKAVGMVAWSPDGITFASCSDDTTVRIWEAETYQEVFRLEGHRGPVLSVAFSSDGELLASCGADWSCRIWEVETGLLKSELSGHRDRVLTAVFDPAASRIATASDDGTVRIWSVETGAELVLLNERHGPVVAFNEHGKQIMSVSSDSTVQICSSLGGDPILALGGHSALVNDAKLSSDGEYIASASADHTMRLWNRSDGANIATFDDHGDKVLHVVFSPDGQTVSSASEDGKVCTFDLSYFA
;
A
#
# COMPACT_ATOMS: atom_id res chain seq x y z
N MET A 1 45.75 28.56 25.29
CA MET A 1 45.19 27.47 24.46
C MET A 1 44.50 26.34 25.23
N ARG A 2 44.69 26.15 26.56
CA ARG A 2 43.98 25.10 27.36
C ARG A 2 42.54 25.45 27.80
N THR A 3 42.05 26.64 27.44
CA THR A 3 40.73 27.18 27.83
C THR A 3 39.82 27.52 26.64
N LEU A 4 40.21 27.12 25.42
CA LEU A 4 39.42 27.35 24.21
C LEU A 4 38.13 26.53 24.25
N SER A 5 36.99 27.19 24.45
CA SER A 5 35.67 26.57 24.41
C SER A 5 35.11 26.47 22.99
N LYS A 6 35.58 27.25 22.02
CA LYS A 6 35.06 27.24 20.66
C LYS A 6 36.19 27.51 19.68
N LEU A 7 36.35 26.63 18.68
CA LEU A 7 37.37 26.74 17.64
C LEU A 7 36.70 26.50 16.29
N VAL A 8 36.70 27.54 15.44
CA VAL A 8 36.24 27.44 14.05
C VAL A 8 37.50 27.34 13.19
N LEU A 9 37.68 26.22 12.49
CA LEU A 9 38.88 25.97 11.69
C LEU A 9 38.51 26.00 10.21
N SER A 10 38.74 27.14 9.56
CA SER A 10 38.56 27.27 8.12
C SER A 10 39.77 26.84 7.29
N GLU A 11 40.98 26.72 7.89
CA GLU A 11 42.23 26.56 7.12
C GLU A 11 43.22 25.47 7.61
N ILE A 12 42.89 24.69 8.64
CA ILE A 12 43.77 23.58 9.08
C ILE A 12 43.46 22.32 8.26
N ARG A 13 44.41 21.91 7.42
CA ARG A 13 44.35 20.65 6.68
C ARG A 13 44.96 19.52 7.51
N PHE A 14 44.17 18.50 7.81
CA PHE A 14 44.66 17.26 8.43
C PHE A 14 45.08 16.28 7.34
N VAL A 15 46.27 15.69 7.50
CA VAL A 15 46.87 14.78 6.51
C VAL A 15 46.18 13.40 6.49
N ASN A 16 45.58 12.98 7.61
CA ASN A 16 44.75 11.76 7.71
C ASN A 16 43.90 11.77 8.98
N LEU A 17 42.96 10.81 9.08
CA LEU A 17 42.03 10.65 10.21
C LEU A 17 42.76 10.48 11.55
N ALA A 18 43.88 9.74 11.58
CA ALA A 18 44.64 9.51 12.80
C ALA A 18 45.30 10.80 13.36
N SER A 19 45.67 11.74 12.48
CA SER A 19 46.15 13.07 12.89
C SER A 19 45.01 13.96 13.42
N PHE A 20 43.81 13.85 12.85
CA PHE A 20 42.62 14.55 13.33
C PHE A 20 42.17 14.05 14.71
N CYS A 21 42.09 12.74 14.92
CA CYS A 21 41.72 12.14 16.20
C CYS A 21 42.71 12.54 17.31
N ARG A 22 44.02 12.48 17.03
CA ARG A 22 45.06 12.94 17.97
C ARG A 22 44.94 14.42 18.34
N PHE A 23 44.49 15.27 17.41
CA PHE A 23 44.24 16.68 17.68
C PHE A 23 43.07 16.87 18.63
N ILE A 24 41.92 16.23 18.39
CA ILE A 24 40.74 16.34 19.28
C ILE A 24 41.09 15.86 20.70
N LEU A 25 41.77 14.72 20.82
CA LEU A 25 42.15 14.14 22.12
C LEU A 25 43.15 15.02 22.91
N ALA A 26 43.88 15.93 22.24
CA ALA A 26 44.79 16.86 22.89
C ALA A 26 44.07 18.07 23.55
N PHE A 27 42.79 18.30 23.25
CA PHE A 27 42.01 19.45 23.76
C PHE A 27 40.73 19.00 24.50
N PRO A 28 40.85 18.44 25.72
CA PRO A 28 39.70 17.94 26.49
C PRO A 28 38.68 19.03 26.89
N SER A 29 39.07 20.31 26.82
CA SER A 29 38.21 21.47 27.14
C SER A 29 37.43 22.02 25.94
N LEU A 30 37.68 21.49 24.72
CA LEU A 30 37.08 22.01 23.49
C LEU A 30 35.56 21.80 23.55
N LYS A 31 34.77 22.87 23.38
CA LYS A 31 33.28 22.87 23.34
C LYS A 31 32.68 23.16 21.95
N MET A 32 33.48 23.44 20.92
CA MET A 32 33.05 23.49 19.50
C MET A 32 34.23 23.26 18.55
N LEU A 33 34.07 22.37 17.54
CA LEU A 33 34.94 22.23 16.39
C LEU A 33 34.07 22.23 15.13
N ASP A 34 34.27 23.21 14.26
CA ASP A 34 33.60 23.33 12.97
C ASP A 34 34.67 23.32 11.87
N CYS A 35 34.60 22.38 10.93
CA CYS A 35 35.57 22.21 9.86
C CYS A 35 34.88 22.24 8.49
N HIS A 36 35.28 23.19 7.64
CA HIS A 36 34.60 23.43 6.36
C HIS A 36 35.33 22.91 5.12
N HIS A 37 36.59 22.46 5.21
CA HIS A 37 37.30 21.88 4.06
C HIS A 37 38.44 20.92 4.46
N VAL A 38 38.42 19.69 3.95
CA VAL A 38 39.56 18.76 3.95
C VAL A 38 39.82 18.36 2.50
N ASP A 39 41.03 18.67 2.00
CA ASP A 39 41.35 18.63 0.56
C ASP A 39 42.00 17.31 0.11
N ALA A 40 41.84 17.09 -1.20
CA ALA A 40 41.90 15.92 -2.05
C ALA A 40 43.21 15.11 -2.09
N ALA A 41 43.05 13.82 -1.77
CA ALA A 41 43.76 12.74 -2.46
C ALA A 41 42.87 11.51 -2.74
N THR A 42 41.68 11.40 -2.15
CA THR A 42 40.79 10.22 -2.31
C THR A 42 39.31 10.52 -2.62
N HIS A 43 38.90 11.77 -2.87
CA HIS A 43 37.50 12.13 -3.16
C HIS A 43 36.43 11.63 -2.15
N GLU A 44 36.81 11.32 -0.91
CA GLU A 44 35.94 10.59 0.04
C GLU A 44 35.57 11.32 1.34
N PHE A 45 35.77 12.64 1.45
CA PHE A 45 35.56 13.32 2.75
C PHE A 45 34.77 14.63 2.65
N GLN A 46 33.48 14.57 3.00
CA GLN A 46 32.66 15.69 3.47
C GLN A 46 31.94 15.29 4.77
N HIS A 47 32.65 15.07 5.88
CA HIS A 47 31.99 14.70 7.14
C HIS A 47 32.40 15.63 8.28
N ILE A 48 31.41 16.26 8.91
CA ILE A 48 31.58 17.23 10.00
C ILE A 48 31.47 16.51 11.35
N VAL A 49 32.47 16.66 12.20
CA VAL A 49 32.48 16.14 13.57
C VAL A 49 32.08 17.25 14.53
N GLN A 50 30.89 17.17 15.14
CA GLN A 50 30.52 18.01 16.28
C GLN A 50 30.65 17.20 17.59
N ALA A 51 31.66 17.48 18.42
CA ALA A 51 31.70 16.97 19.81
C ALA A 51 30.58 17.63 20.68
N PHE A 52 30.27 17.26 21.94
CA PHE A 52 30.80 17.90 23.17
C PHE A 52 30.41 17.29 24.52
N THR A 53 31.22 17.71 25.51
CA THR A 53 31.19 17.52 26.97
C THR A 53 31.88 16.26 27.47
N THR A 54 32.37 16.31 28.71
CA THR A 54 33.45 15.49 29.28
C THR A 54 33.25 13.98 29.23
N GLN A 55 32.09 13.48 28.77
CA GLN A 55 31.75 12.06 28.67
C GLN A 55 30.86 11.67 27.46
N THR A 56 30.53 12.57 26.52
CA THR A 56 29.65 12.25 25.36
C THR A 56 30.29 12.65 24.02
N LEU A 57 30.28 11.75 23.04
CA LEU A 57 30.79 11.99 21.68
C LEU A 57 29.63 11.90 20.68
N GLU A 58 29.33 12.99 19.97
CA GLU A 58 28.40 13.00 18.83
C GLU A 58 29.19 12.97 17.50
N ILE A 59 28.75 12.16 16.54
CA ILE A 59 29.34 12.07 15.19
C ILE A 59 28.22 12.34 14.19
N ARG A 60 28.37 13.36 13.33
CA ARG A 60 27.39 13.68 12.28
C ARG A 60 27.95 13.32 10.90
N ALA A 61 27.44 12.26 10.30
CA ALA A 61 27.81 11.87 8.94
C ALA A 61 26.92 12.62 7.94
N LEU A 62 27.47 13.60 7.20
CA LEU A 62 26.77 14.39 6.20
C LEU A 62 27.03 13.90 4.77
N ASN A 63 25.97 13.75 3.96
CA ASN A 63 25.99 13.70 2.49
C ASN A 63 26.91 12.63 1.86
N VAL A 64 26.49 11.36 1.89
CA VAL A 64 27.29 10.24 1.36
C VAL A 64 26.71 9.72 0.04
N SER A 65 27.55 9.65 -1.00
CA SER A 65 27.20 9.08 -2.31
C SER A 65 26.81 7.59 -2.22
N ALA A 66 25.76 7.23 -2.97
CA ALA A 66 25.00 5.98 -2.88
C ALA A 66 25.77 4.68 -3.16
N THR A 67 27.02 4.73 -3.62
CA THR A 67 27.79 3.54 -4.04
C THR A 67 28.87 3.08 -3.08
N VAL A 68 29.33 3.93 -2.15
CA VAL A 68 30.51 3.65 -1.29
C VAL A 68 30.22 3.83 0.22
N GLY A 69 29.04 4.34 0.57
CA GLY A 69 28.79 4.93 1.89
C GLY A 69 28.66 4.01 3.11
N SER A 70 28.28 2.73 2.97
CA SER A 70 28.05 1.88 4.15
C SER A 70 29.35 1.46 4.85
N TYR A 71 30.34 1.05 4.07
CA TYR A 71 31.61 0.52 4.58
C TYR A 71 32.54 1.61 5.13
N LEU A 72 32.56 2.77 4.48
CA LEU A 72 33.43 3.88 4.86
C LEU A 72 33.02 4.46 6.24
N ASN A 73 31.71 4.58 6.48
CA ASN A 73 31.18 5.10 7.75
C ASN A 73 31.52 4.19 8.94
N MET A 74 31.38 2.87 8.78
CA MET A 74 31.67 1.93 9.86
C MET A 74 33.17 1.87 10.17
N ARG A 75 34.05 1.92 9.15
CA ARG A 75 35.51 2.00 9.35
C ARG A 75 35.95 3.30 10.01
N ILE A 76 35.32 4.42 9.69
CA ILE A 76 35.58 5.71 10.33
C ILE A 76 35.17 5.67 11.81
N ILE A 77 33.98 5.15 12.12
CA ILE A 77 33.52 4.98 13.51
C ILE A 77 34.49 4.05 14.27
N LEU A 78 34.85 2.90 13.70
CA LEU A 78 35.81 1.97 14.31
C LEU A 78 37.18 2.62 14.56
N ALA A 79 37.70 3.39 13.61
CA ALA A 79 38.98 4.09 13.77
C ALA A 79 38.91 5.21 14.82
N LEU A 80 37.80 5.96 14.86
CA LEU A 80 37.56 7.00 15.87
C LEU A 80 37.48 6.40 17.28
N VAL A 81 36.74 5.30 17.44
CA VAL A 81 36.52 4.69 18.75
C VAL A 81 37.76 3.95 19.25
N ARG A 82 38.55 3.32 18.36
CA ARG A 82 39.76 2.56 18.73
C ARG A 82 40.80 3.39 19.50
N ASP A 83 40.92 4.68 19.17
CA ASP A 83 41.94 5.56 19.76
C ASP A 83 41.44 6.32 21.01
N ILE A 84 40.18 6.12 21.43
CA ILE A 84 39.62 6.69 22.66
C ILE A 84 40.09 5.89 23.88
N ARG A 85 40.53 6.57 24.95
CA ARG A 85 40.96 5.87 26.18
C ARG A 85 39.76 5.17 26.84
N PRO A 86 39.87 3.89 27.24
CA PRO A 86 38.85 3.20 28.02
C PRO A 86 38.49 4.00 29.28
N GLY A 87 37.19 4.19 29.56
CA GLY A 87 36.68 4.94 30.70
C GLY A 87 36.55 6.47 30.53
N SER A 88 36.90 7.01 29.37
CA SER A 88 36.76 8.47 29.08
C SER A 88 35.43 8.85 28.41
N LEU A 89 34.65 7.87 27.95
CA LEU A 89 33.40 8.08 27.22
C LEU A 89 32.26 7.30 27.89
N ALA A 90 31.20 8.00 28.30
CA ALA A 90 29.98 7.41 28.84
C ALA A 90 28.90 7.24 27.76
N HIS A 91 28.89 8.04 26.69
CA HIS A 91 27.87 7.95 25.66
C HIS A 91 28.41 8.27 24.25
N LEU A 92 28.04 7.45 23.26
CA LEU A 92 28.35 7.65 21.84
C LEU A 92 27.05 7.91 21.08
N LYS A 93 26.94 9.03 20.37
CA LYS A 93 25.79 9.36 19.53
C LYS A 93 26.24 9.49 18.08
N VAL A 94 25.60 8.77 17.16
CA VAL A 94 25.91 8.82 15.73
C VAL A 94 24.66 9.28 14.98
N VAL A 95 24.75 10.40 14.28
CA VAL A 95 23.65 11.02 13.52
C VAL A 95 23.98 10.94 12.03
N PHE A 96 23.07 10.43 11.22
CA PHE A 96 23.25 10.31 9.76
C PHE A 96 22.50 11.41 9.00
N GLU A 97 23.05 12.62 8.88
CA GLU A 97 22.38 13.75 8.21
C GLU A 97 22.55 13.73 6.68
N GLY A 98 21.47 14.02 5.93
CA GLY A 98 21.55 14.27 4.47
C GLY A 98 21.79 13.05 3.55
N SER A 99 21.53 11.82 4.00
CA SER A 99 21.66 10.63 3.15
C SER A 99 20.36 10.34 2.39
N VAL A 100 20.35 10.52 1.06
CA VAL A 100 19.16 10.26 0.20
C VAL A 100 18.71 8.79 0.24
N ARG A 101 19.61 7.87 0.64
CA ARG A 101 19.33 6.46 0.95
C ARG A 101 20.03 6.08 2.25
N ILE A 102 19.31 5.44 3.17
CA ILE A 102 19.92 4.84 4.35
C ILE A 102 20.67 3.57 3.88
N PRO A 103 21.95 3.35 4.24
CA PRO A 103 22.71 2.25 3.65
C PRO A 103 22.21 0.89 4.16
N ALA A 104 21.59 0.10 3.29
CA ALA A 104 21.25 -1.29 3.59
C ALA A 104 22.53 -2.14 3.68
N LEU A 105 22.82 -2.72 4.85
CA LEU A 105 23.76 -3.82 4.98
C LEU A 105 23.05 -5.08 4.45
N ARG A 106 23.10 -5.31 3.14
CA ARG A 106 22.62 -6.57 2.55
C ARG A 106 23.56 -7.71 2.92
N ASP A 107 23.00 -8.82 3.37
CA ASP A 107 23.73 -10.08 3.45
C ASP A 107 24.31 -10.45 2.07
N GLY A 108 25.57 -10.89 2.07
CA GLY A 108 26.27 -11.36 0.87
C GLY A 108 27.41 -10.48 0.35
N LYS A 109 27.68 -9.29 0.93
CA LYS A 109 28.97 -8.60 0.70
C LYS A 109 30.00 -9.06 1.74
N ALA A 110 31.14 -9.57 1.27
CA ALA A 110 32.24 -9.99 2.14
C ALA A 110 32.67 -8.85 3.10
N GLY A 111 32.72 -9.14 4.40
CA GLY A 111 33.25 -8.24 5.44
C GLY A 111 32.22 -7.51 6.33
N ALA A 112 30.93 -7.51 5.99
CA ALA A 112 29.91 -6.82 6.79
C ALA A 112 29.74 -7.41 8.20
N SER A 113 29.73 -8.75 8.32
CA SER A 113 29.64 -9.42 9.62
C SER A 113 30.91 -9.21 10.47
N GLU A 114 32.09 -9.11 9.84
CA GLU A 114 33.37 -8.92 10.53
C GLU A 114 33.49 -7.51 11.12
N ASP A 115 33.05 -6.48 10.39
CA ASP A 115 33.09 -5.10 10.86
C ASP A 115 32.03 -4.83 11.96
N LEU A 116 30.87 -5.51 11.92
CA LEU A 116 29.90 -5.52 13.02
C LEU A 116 30.46 -6.19 14.27
N GLN A 117 31.17 -7.31 14.11
CA GLN A 117 31.80 -8.01 15.22
C GLN A 117 32.92 -7.16 15.85
N ARG A 118 33.72 -6.48 15.02
CA ARG A 118 34.73 -5.51 15.51
C ARG A 118 34.11 -4.33 16.23
N LEU A 119 32.93 -3.86 15.79
CA LEU A 119 32.21 -2.79 16.48
C LEU A 119 31.76 -3.26 17.85
N ASP A 120 31.21 -4.46 17.94
CA ASP A 120 30.82 -5.11 19.21
C ASP A 120 32.04 -5.27 20.14
N ASP A 121 33.18 -5.78 19.64
CA ASP A 121 34.41 -5.95 20.41
C ASP A 121 34.97 -4.62 20.94
N VAL A 122 34.97 -3.58 20.09
CA VAL A 122 35.44 -2.25 20.46
C VAL A 122 34.52 -1.63 21.50
N LEU A 123 33.20 -1.68 21.32
CA LEU A 123 32.24 -1.19 22.31
C LEU A 123 32.33 -1.97 23.63
N SER A 124 32.59 -3.27 23.56
CA SER A 124 32.81 -4.15 24.73
C SER A 124 34.05 -3.78 25.55
N SER A 125 35.02 -3.09 24.96
CA SER A 125 36.28 -2.71 25.62
C SER A 125 36.19 -1.45 26.50
N PHE A 126 35.02 -0.79 26.56
CA PHE A 126 34.79 0.41 27.37
C PHE A 126 33.96 0.09 28.63
N PRO A 127 34.59 -0.23 29.77
CA PRO A 127 33.87 -0.42 31.03
C PRO A 127 33.30 0.93 31.49
N GLY A 128 31.99 1.12 31.31
CA GLY A 128 31.27 2.34 31.69
C GLY A 128 30.53 3.08 30.58
N MET A 129 30.53 2.56 29.33
CA MET A 129 29.70 3.13 28.27
C MET A 129 28.21 2.81 28.54
N ALA A 130 27.42 3.85 28.84
CA ALA A 130 26.02 3.77 29.22
C ALA A 130 25.05 3.78 28.01
N GLY A 131 25.53 4.00 26.78
CA GLY A 131 24.72 3.77 25.59
C GLY A 131 25.33 4.27 24.27
N VAL A 132 24.80 3.72 23.17
CA VAL A 132 25.09 4.15 21.79
C VAL A 132 23.77 4.53 21.12
N THR A 133 23.60 5.82 20.78
CA THR A 133 22.38 6.32 20.15
C THR A 133 22.61 6.54 18.66
N PHE A 134 21.81 5.90 17.80
CA PHE A 134 21.79 6.15 16.36
C PHE A 134 20.61 7.04 15.99
N VAL A 135 20.85 8.21 15.39
CA VAL A 135 19.79 9.15 14.98
C VAL A 135 19.72 9.22 13.46
N ILE A 136 18.53 8.92 12.91
CA ILE A 136 18.22 9.00 11.48
C ILE A 136 17.27 10.19 11.25
N PRO A 137 17.63 11.21 10.44
CA PRO A 137 16.82 12.39 10.23
C PRO A 137 15.57 12.16 9.37
N ARG A 138 14.56 13.03 9.60
CA ARG A 138 13.20 13.00 9.05
C ARG A 138 13.08 13.08 7.52
N GLU A 139 14.08 13.60 6.82
CA GLU A 139 13.98 13.95 5.38
C GLU A 139 14.42 12.83 4.42
N THR A 140 14.71 11.62 4.92
CA THR A 140 15.17 10.51 4.08
C THR A 140 14.00 9.84 3.35
N LYS A 141 13.77 10.21 2.09
CA LYS A 141 12.67 9.76 1.20
C LYS A 141 12.66 8.26 0.83
N GLN A 142 13.63 7.45 1.29
CA GLN A 142 13.64 6.00 1.10
C GLN A 142 14.13 5.31 2.38
N ARG A 143 13.19 4.75 3.14
CA ARG A 143 13.49 3.87 4.28
C ARG A 143 13.52 2.43 3.75
N TYR A 144 14.70 1.94 3.35
CA TYR A 144 14.92 0.50 3.24
C TYR A 144 15.04 -0.05 4.67
N THR A 145 14.25 -1.07 5.00
CA THR A 145 14.33 -1.72 6.30
C THR A 145 15.65 -2.46 6.49
N PHE A 146 16.11 -2.40 7.74
CA PHE A 146 17.50 -2.55 8.16
C PHE A 146 17.68 -3.87 8.91
N TRP A 147 17.39 -5.03 8.29
CA TRP A 147 17.33 -6.27 9.07
C TRP A 147 17.96 -7.47 8.33
N SER A 148 19.25 -7.67 8.56
CA SER A 148 19.91 -8.99 8.46
C SER A 148 20.02 -9.60 9.87
N THR A 149 19.95 -10.92 10.00
CA THR A 149 20.05 -11.65 11.28
C THR A 149 21.32 -11.29 12.08
N ALA A 150 22.46 -11.12 11.43
CA ALA A 150 23.72 -10.75 12.10
C ALA A 150 23.70 -9.33 12.72
N PHE A 151 22.95 -8.41 12.11
CA PHE A 151 22.77 -7.04 12.61
C PHE A 151 21.83 -7.04 13.83
N GLN A 152 20.78 -7.87 13.78
CA GLN A 152 19.82 -8.07 14.85
C GLN A 152 20.48 -8.65 16.11
N ASP A 153 21.36 -9.65 15.94
CA ASP A 153 22.13 -10.26 17.04
C ASP A 153 23.06 -9.25 17.74
N CYS A 154 23.72 -8.39 16.97
CA CYS A 154 24.55 -7.32 17.54
C CYS A 154 23.70 -6.32 18.34
N PHE A 155 22.51 -5.97 17.86
CA PHE A 155 21.59 -5.04 18.51
C PHE A 155 21.00 -5.61 19.80
N VAL A 156 20.64 -6.90 19.81
CA VAL A 156 20.19 -7.61 21.01
C VAL A 156 21.30 -7.61 22.07
N ARG A 157 22.54 -7.95 21.69
CA ARG A 157 23.68 -7.91 22.62
C ARG A 157 23.96 -6.51 23.19
N LEU A 158 23.80 -5.46 22.37
CA LEU A 158 23.96 -4.07 22.83
C LEU A 158 22.84 -3.65 23.78
N ARG A 159 21.59 -4.05 23.51
CA ARG A 159 20.42 -3.74 24.34
C ARG A 159 20.45 -4.46 25.68
N GLU A 160 20.85 -5.73 25.72
CA GLU A 160 21.05 -6.50 26.96
C GLU A 160 22.08 -5.86 27.91
N ARG A 161 22.99 -5.06 27.36
CA ARG A 161 24.02 -4.30 28.12
C ARG A 161 23.58 -2.90 28.54
N GLY A 162 22.32 -2.54 28.30
CA GLY A 162 21.75 -1.24 28.68
C GLY A 162 21.97 -0.11 27.67
N CYS A 163 22.41 -0.41 26.43
CA CYS A 163 22.52 0.62 25.40
C CYS A 163 21.13 0.99 24.84
N LEU A 164 20.76 2.27 24.98
CA LEU A 164 19.56 2.85 24.37
C LEU A 164 19.80 3.15 22.89
N ILE A 165 19.05 2.48 22.02
CA ILE A 165 18.98 2.78 20.60
C ILE A 165 17.67 3.55 20.39
N ASP A 166 17.78 4.87 20.28
CA ASP A 166 16.64 5.74 20.01
C ASP A 166 16.46 5.87 18.50
N ILE A 167 15.74 4.93 17.89
CA ILE A 167 15.19 5.12 16.55
C ILE A 167 14.02 6.08 16.76
N PRO A 168 14.02 7.31 16.21
CA PRO A 168 12.87 8.18 16.36
C PRO A 168 11.69 7.51 15.66
N THR A 169 10.90 6.79 16.44
CA THR A 169 9.60 6.26 16.04
C THR A 169 8.73 7.45 15.73
N TYR A 170 8.05 7.37 14.60
CA TYR A 170 6.99 8.29 14.25
C TYR A 170 5.96 8.25 15.40
N GLU A 171 5.98 9.25 16.29
CA GLU A 171 4.72 9.67 16.90
C GLU A 171 3.95 10.31 15.75
N PRO A 172 2.83 9.71 15.31
CA PRO A 172 2.01 10.35 14.30
C PRO A 172 1.69 11.75 14.77
N THR A 173 2.00 12.71 13.92
CA THR A 173 1.54 14.06 14.14
C THR A 173 0.03 13.95 14.13
N ILE A 174 -0.61 14.12 15.29
CA ILE A 174 -2.05 14.33 15.37
C ILE A 174 -2.27 15.70 14.73
N SER A 175 -2.28 15.75 13.40
CA SER A 175 -2.97 16.82 12.70
C SER A 175 -4.45 16.59 12.99
N GLU A 176 -5.15 17.64 13.42
CA GLU A 176 -6.61 17.62 13.41
C GLU A 176 -7.09 17.05 12.08
N PRO A 177 -8.10 16.15 12.09
CA PRO A 177 -8.57 15.52 10.86
C PRO A 177 -8.95 16.64 9.88
N ALA A 178 -8.36 16.59 8.69
CA ALA A 178 -8.88 17.38 7.59
C ALA A 178 -10.39 17.07 7.46
N PRO A 179 -11.23 18.04 7.04
CA PRO A 179 -12.67 17.82 6.91
C PRO A 179 -13.04 16.71 5.90
N SER A 180 -12.07 16.25 5.10
CA SER A 180 -12.13 15.11 4.20
C SER A 180 -10.96 14.17 4.45
N ASP A 181 -11.16 12.87 4.23
CA ASP A 181 -10.15 11.83 4.50
C ASP A 181 -9.00 11.93 3.49
N HIS A 182 -9.39 12.01 2.22
CA HIS A 182 -8.54 12.30 1.08
C HIS A 182 -8.68 13.76 0.66
N ALA A 183 -7.63 14.30 0.04
CA ALA A 183 -7.62 15.65 -0.53
C ALA A 183 -8.25 15.71 -1.94
N GLY A 184 -8.50 14.53 -2.54
CA GLY A 184 -9.15 14.38 -3.84
C GLY A 184 -10.17 13.25 -3.81
N SER A 185 -10.80 12.99 -4.96
CA SER A 185 -11.83 11.97 -5.11
C SER A 185 -11.36 10.60 -4.65
N VAL A 186 -12.21 9.87 -3.90
CA VAL A 186 -11.93 8.49 -3.52
C VAL A 186 -12.30 7.57 -4.68
N THR A 187 -11.30 6.97 -5.30
CA THR A 187 -11.43 6.20 -6.56
C THR A 187 -11.68 4.72 -6.35
N CYS A 188 -11.46 4.21 -5.14
CA CYS A 188 -11.65 2.82 -4.79
C CYS A 188 -11.81 2.65 -3.27
N LEU A 189 -12.62 1.66 -2.89
CA LEU A 189 -12.95 1.33 -1.51
C LEU A 189 -13.06 -0.19 -1.38
N THR A 190 -12.44 -0.78 -0.35
CA THR A 190 -12.55 -2.22 -0.08
C THR A 190 -12.45 -2.52 1.42
N VAL A 191 -13.05 -3.63 1.84
CA VAL A 191 -12.95 -4.16 3.22
C VAL A 191 -12.14 -5.45 3.20
N SER A 192 -11.36 -5.71 4.25
CA SER A 192 -10.61 -6.96 4.39
C SER A 192 -11.54 -8.14 4.66
N PRO A 193 -11.21 -9.36 4.17
CA PRO A 193 -12.03 -10.55 4.40
C PRO A 193 -12.36 -10.84 5.88
N ASP A 194 -11.45 -10.51 6.80
CA ASP A 194 -11.67 -10.63 8.24
C ASP A 194 -12.55 -9.52 8.86
N SER A 195 -13.10 -8.61 8.03
CA SER A 195 -13.91 -7.44 8.44
C SER A 195 -13.18 -6.44 9.35
N ARG A 196 -11.86 -6.55 9.47
CA ARG A 196 -11.08 -5.71 10.39
C ARG A 196 -10.71 -4.36 9.79
N TRP A 197 -10.40 -4.30 8.50
CA TRP A 197 -9.81 -3.13 7.87
C TRP A 197 -10.65 -2.63 6.70
N LEU A 198 -10.83 -1.31 6.63
CA LEU A 198 -11.34 -0.59 5.48
C LEU A 198 -10.18 0.14 4.82
N ALA A 199 -9.97 -0.07 3.53
CA ALA A 199 -8.98 0.64 2.74
C ALA A 199 -9.64 1.51 1.67
N SER A 200 -9.14 2.73 1.52
CA SER A 200 -9.54 3.67 0.47
C SER A 200 -8.33 4.24 -0.26
N GLY A 201 -8.47 4.39 -1.58
CA GLY A 201 -7.46 4.95 -2.46
C GLY A 201 -8.03 6.15 -3.21
N SER A 202 -7.18 7.09 -3.60
CA SER A 202 -7.64 8.36 -4.16
C SER A 202 -6.76 8.87 -5.30
N GLU A 203 -7.34 9.81 -6.05
CA GLU A 203 -6.62 10.67 -6.99
C GLU A 203 -5.51 11.50 -6.32
N ASP A 204 -5.58 11.70 -5.00
CA ASP A 204 -4.54 12.40 -4.22
C ASP A 204 -3.27 11.59 -4.00
N THR A 205 -3.12 10.45 -4.69
CA THR A 205 -2.00 9.50 -4.67
C THR A 205 -1.83 8.73 -3.36
N THR A 206 -2.74 8.88 -2.40
CA THR A 206 -2.64 8.24 -1.09
C THR A 206 -3.57 7.05 -0.93
N ILE A 207 -3.17 6.15 -0.02
CA ILE A 207 -4.02 5.11 0.55
C ILE A 207 -4.27 5.44 2.02
N ILE A 208 -5.50 5.21 2.45
CA ILE A 208 -5.91 5.26 3.84
C ILE A 208 -6.40 3.89 4.26
N LEU A 209 -5.99 3.44 5.45
CA LEU A 209 -6.41 2.22 6.09
C LEU A 209 -7.00 2.53 7.47
N ARG A 210 -8.18 2.00 7.75
CA ARG A 210 -8.96 2.21 8.97
C ARG A 210 -9.36 0.90 9.60
N GLU A 211 -9.12 0.72 10.89
CA GLU A 211 -9.70 -0.41 11.62
C GLU A 211 -11.20 -0.17 11.83
N ILE A 212 -12.03 -1.15 11.45
CA ILE A 212 -13.51 -1.10 11.51
C ILE A 212 -14.02 -1.37 12.93
N LYS A 213 -13.18 -1.87 13.85
CA LYS A 213 -13.60 -2.34 15.17
C LYS A 213 -14.56 -1.39 15.87
N ALA A 214 -15.77 -1.93 16.01
CA ALA A 214 -16.87 -1.57 16.89
C ALA A 214 -16.93 -0.09 17.27
N LEU A 215 -17.92 0.61 16.72
CA LEU A 215 -18.39 1.95 17.08
C LEU A 215 -18.83 2.11 18.56
N HIS A 216 -18.42 1.20 19.44
CA HIS A 216 -18.61 1.27 20.88
C HIS A 216 -17.39 1.94 21.54
N TYR A 217 -17.56 3.24 21.78
CA TYR A 217 -16.79 4.09 22.68
C TYR A 217 -15.36 4.45 22.25
N GLU A 218 -15.08 5.76 22.32
CA GLU A 218 -13.82 6.50 22.14
C GLU A 218 -12.48 5.74 22.26
N ASP A 219 -12.22 4.79 21.37
CA ASP A 219 -10.91 4.17 21.21
C ASP A 219 -10.34 4.52 19.85
N TYR A 220 -9.07 4.94 19.87
CA TYR A 220 -8.26 5.34 18.73
C TYR A 220 -8.43 4.34 17.58
N THR A 221 -9.21 4.71 16.55
CA THR A 221 -9.27 3.91 15.33
C THR A 221 -7.85 3.86 14.77
N ALA A 222 -7.33 2.65 14.55
CA ALA A 222 -6.04 2.52 13.89
C ALA A 222 -6.19 3.10 12.48
N PHE A 223 -5.65 4.30 12.30
CA PHE A 223 -5.70 5.08 11.08
C PHE A 223 -4.29 5.19 10.53
N ARG A 224 -4.10 4.76 9.29
CA ARG A 224 -2.82 4.85 8.60
C ARG A 224 -3.07 5.50 7.24
N LYS A 225 -2.25 6.50 6.90
CA LYS A 225 -2.26 7.18 5.60
C LYS A 225 -0.84 7.19 5.04
N TRP A 226 -0.67 6.77 3.79
CA TRP A 226 0.64 6.77 3.13
C TRP A 226 0.51 6.97 1.62
N GLU A 227 1.64 7.31 0.99
CA GLU A 227 1.76 7.44 -0.46
C GLU A 227 1.73 6.07 -1.13
N ALA A 228 0.84 5.89 -2.10
CA ALA A 228 0.66 4.61 -2.78
C ALA A 228 1.79 4.29 -3.77
N ASN A 229 2.58 5.29 -4.17
CA ASN A 229 3.65 5.19 -5.19
C ASN A 229 3.16 4.75 -6.60
N VAL A 230 1.85 4.89 -6.88
CA VAL A 230 1.21 4.50 -8.16
C VAL A 230 0.61 5.67 -8.94
N ASP A 231 0.99 6.92 -8.60
CA ASP A 231 0.29 8.15 -9.05
C ASP A 231 -1.17 8.11 -8.56
N ILE A 232 -2.17 8.41 -9.39
CA ILE A 232 -3.59 8.20 -9.04
C ILE A 232 -3.83 6.71 -8.77
N VAL A 233 -4.30 6.38 -7.56
CA VAL A 233 -4.75 5.02 -7.22
C VAL A 233 -6.02 4.72 -8.01
N ARG A 234 -6.02 3.64 -8.78
CA ARG A 234 -7.18 3.23 -9.60
C ARG A 234 -7.97 2.09 -8.98
N HIS A 235 -7.28 1.18 -8.31
CA HIS A 235 -7.91 0.08 -7.62
C HIS A 235 -7.03 -0.42 -6.48
N LEU A 236 -7.66 -1.00 -5.47
CA LEU A 236 -7.00 -1.69 -4.38
C LEU A 236 -7.82 -2.89 -3.92
N THR A 237 -7.15 -3.90 -3.37
CA THR A 237 -7.81 -5.12 -2.88
C THR A 237 -6.96 -5.80 -1.82
N PHE A 238 -7.61 -6.33 -0.79
CA PHE A 238 -6.97 -7.19 0.19
C PHE A 238 -6.72 -8.57 -0.40
N SER A 239 -5.66 -9.24 0.06
CA SER A 239 -5.48 -10.67 -0.13
C SER A 239 -6.54 -11.46 0.66
N PRO A 240 -6.86 -12.70 0.25
CA PRO A 240 -7.86 -13.54 0.93
C PRO A 240 -7.54 -13.80 2.41
N ASP A 241 -6.25 -13.84 2.76
CA ASP A 241 -5.76 -14.00 4.14
C ASP A 241 -5.81 -12.71 4.99
N SER A 242 -6.23 -11.57 4.41
CA SER A 242 -6.26 -10.24 5.05
C SER A 242 -4.90 -9.70 5.50
N GLN A 243 -3.78 -10.25 5.03
CA GLN A 243 -2.43 -9.83 5.45
C GLN A 243 -1.79 -8.83 4.48
N ARG A 244 -2.22 -8.82 3.22
CA ARG A 244 -1.63 -7.98 2.18
C ARG A 244 -2.68 -7.08 1.54
N LEU A 245 -2.23 -5.90 1.11
CA LEU A 245 -3.00 -4.98 0.29
C LEU A 245 -2.26 -4.74 -1.01
N VAL A 246 -2.93 -4.98 -2.14
CA VAL A 246 -2.42 -4.66 -3.47
C VAL A 246 -3.12 -3.40 -3.95
N CYS A 247 -2.36 -2.44 -4.46
CA CYS A 247 -2.89 -1.28 -5.16
C CYS A 247 -2.28 -1.15 -6.55
N CYS A 248 -3.02 -0.54 -7.46
CA CYS A 248 -2.55 -0.23 -8.80
C CYS A 248 -2.97 1.19 -9.20
N GLY A 249 -2.28 1.78 -10.18
CA GLY A 249 -2.55 3.16 -10.55
C GLY A 249 -2.13 3.58 -11.94
N SER A 250 -2.21 4.90 -12.15
CA SER A 250 -2.13 5.52 -13.48
C SER A 250 -0.74 5.51 -14.10
N ASN A 251 0.31 5.31 -13.30
CA ASN A 251 1.69 5.20 -13.79
C ASN A 251 2.08 3.79 -14.27
N GLY A 252 1.14 2.83 -14.29
CA GLY A 252 1.39 1.46 -14.73
C GLY A 252 1.99 0.53 -13.68
N ARG A 253 2.17 1.02 -12.45
CA ARG A 253 2.69 0.21 -11.34
C ARG A 253 1.58 -0.48 -10.56
N ILE A 254 1.97 -1.60 -9.96
CA ILE A 254 1.24 -2.30 -8.92
C ILE A 254 2.16 -2.41 -7.72
N VAL A 255 1.65 -2.11 -6.53
CA VAL A 255 2.42 -2.14 -5.28
C VAL A 255 1.71 -3.02 -4.28
N VAL A 256 2.47 -3.88 -3.61
CA VAL A 256 1.97 -4.79 -2.57
C VAL A 256 2.50 -4.36 -1.22
N TRP A 257 1.61 -4.31 -0.25
CA TRP A 257 1.87 -3.87 1.12
C TRP A 257 1.58 -4.98 2.11
N ASP A 258 2.43 -5.11 3.12
CA ASP A 258 2.16 -5.88 4.34
C ASP A 258 1.35 -5.03 5.32
N LEU A 259 0.24 -5.54 5.85
CA LEU A 259 -0.64 -4.76 6.71
C LEU A 259 -0.19 -4.72 8.17
N ASP A 260 0.51 -5.74 8.64
CA ASP A 260 1.01 -5.78 10.02
C ASP A 260 2.16 -4.78 10.20
N GLN A 261 3.10 -4.78 9.25
CA GLN A 261 4.30 -3.95 9.25
C GLN A 261 4.08 -2.61 8.55
N CYS A 262 3.09 -2.50 7.66
CA CYS A 262 2.89 -1.34 6.77
C CYS A 262 4.12 -1.02 5.91
N ASP A 263 4.79 -2.08 5.47
CA ASP A 263 5.95 -2.01 4.60
C ASP A 263 5.59 -2.45 3.18
N GLU A 264 6.21 -1.80 2.20
CA GLU A 264 6.14 -2.17 0.80
C GLU A 264 6.86 -3.52 0.60
N LEU A 265 6.11 -4.56 0.24
CA LEU A 265 6.64 -5.90 -0.01
C LEU A 265 7.23 -6.03 -1.43
N GLY A 266 6.63 -5.34 -2.40
CA GLY A 266 7.06 -5.42 -3.79
C GLY A 266 6.39 -4.40 -4.69
N VAL A 267 7.11 -4.02 -5.74
CA VAL A 267 6.61 -3.22 -6.86
C VAL A 267 6.68 -4.09 -8.11
N LEU A 268 5.53 -4.30 -8.74
CA LEU A 268 5.42 -5.08 -9.95
C LEU A 268 5.41 -4.10 -11.13
N GLU A 269 6.47 -4.18 -11.92
CA GLU A 269 6.65 -3.38 -13.12
C GLU A 269 6.43 -4.26 -14.36
N GLY A 270 5.85 -3.69 -15.41
CA GLY A 270 5.67 -4.40 -16.67
C GLY A 270 4.58 -3.82 -17.55
N HIS A 271 3.47 -3.37 -16.94
CA HIS A 271 2.44 -2.65 -17.67
C HIS A 271 3.00 -1.32 -18.19
N THR A 272 2.67 -1.00 -19.45
CA THR A 272 3.23 0.18 -20.14
C THR A 272 2.32 1.41 -20.07
N LYS A 273 1.12 1.23 -19.54
CA LYS A 273 0.11 2.26 -19.30
C LYS A 273 -0.58 1.98 -17.97
N ALA A 274 -1.48 2.87 -17.57
CA ALA A 274 -2.26 2.76 -16.35
C ALA A 274 -2.86 1.37 -16.16
N VAL A 275 -2.79 0.87 -14.92
CA VAL A 275 -3.44 -0.38 -14.51
C VAL A 275 -4.81 -0.01 -13.96
N GLY A 276 -5.85 -0.55 -14.58
CA GLY A 276 -7.24 -0.26 -14.25
C GLY A 276 -7.71 -1.00 -13.00
N MET A 277 -7.36 -2.28 -12.88
CA MET A 277 -7.83 -3.14 -11.81
C MET A 277 -6.85 -4.25 -11.46
N VAL A 278 -6.96 -4.73 -10.22
CA VAL A 278 -6.27 -5.90 -9.68
C VAL A 278 -7.27 -6.80 -8.95
N ALA A 279 -7.11 -8.12 -9.08
CA ALA A 279 -7.98 -9.10 -8.43
C ALA A 279 -7.14 -10.29 -7.91
N TRP A 280 -7.41 -10.77 -6.71
CA TRP A 280 -6.77 -11.96 -6.14
C TRP A 280 -7.46 -13.23 -6.61
N SER A 281 -6.69 -14.32 -6.79
CA SER A 281 -7.28 -15.65 -6.84
C SER A 281 -7.85 -16.03 -5.46
N PRO A 282 -8.92 -16.83 -5.37
CA PRO A 282 -9.54 -17.19 -4.10
C PRO A 282 -8.60 -17.91 -3.11
N ASP A 283 -7.62 -18.66 -3.64
CA ASP A 283 -6.60 -19.35 -2.86
C ASP A 283 -5.44 -18.44 -2.39
N GLY A 284 -5.37 -17.20 -2.88
CA GLY A 284 -4.32 -16.23 -2.56
C GLY A 284 -2.93 -16.57 -3.13
N ILE A 285 -2.83 -17.57 -4.01
CA ILE A 285 -1.56 -18.00 -4.63
C ILE A 285 -1.17 -17.09 -5.79
N THR A 286 -2.15 -16.53 -6.50
CA THR A 286 -1.92 -15.61 -7.62
C THR A 286 -2.81 -14.39 -7.52
N PHE A 287 -2.50 -13.39 -8.33
CA PHE A 287 -3.42 -12.29 -8.60
C PHE A 287 -3.27 -11.82 -10.04
N ALA A 288 -4.31 -11.21 -10.58
CA ALA A 288 -4.34 -10.69 -11.93
C ALA A 288 -4.41 -9.16 -11.94
N SER A 289 -3.87 -8.55 -12.99
CA SER A 289 -3.98 -7.12 -13.25
C SER A 289 -4.39 -6.86 -14.70
N CYS A 290 -5.17 -5.80 -14.93
CA CYS A 290 -5.59 -5.39 -16.26
C CYS A 290 -5.23 -3.92 -16.54
N SER A 291 -4.94 -3.59 -17.81
CA SER A 291 -4.37 -2.28 -18.14
C SER A 291 -4.88 -1.68 -19.45
N ASP A 292 -4.75 -0.36 -19.53
CA ASP A 292 -4.91 0.43 -20.75
C ASP A 292 -3.89 0.04 -21.86
N ASP A 293 -2.87 -0.74 -21.52
CA ASP A 293 -1.91 -1.34 -22.46
C ASP A 293 -2.42 -2.57 -23.21
N THR A 294 -3.71 -2.89 -23.03
CA THR A 294 -4.43 -3.99 -23.68
C THR A 294 -4.02 -5.39 -23.23
N THR A 295 -3.27 -5.50 -22.13
CA THR A 295 -2.85 -6.79 -21.57
C THR A 295 -3.48 -7.07 -20.22
N VAL A 296 -3.61 -8.36 -19.91
CA VAL A 296 -3.83 -8.86 -18.56
C VAL A 296 -2.58 -9.60 -18.13
N ARG A 297 -2.17 -9.47 -16.88
CA ARG A 297 -1.02 -10.19 -16.32
C ARG A 297 -1.43 -10.98 -15.10
N ILE A 298 -0.92 -12.20 -14.98
CA ILE A 298 -1.05 -13.05 -13.79
C ILE A 298 0.30 -13.04 -13.08
N TRP A 299 0.25 -12.78 -11.78
CA TRP A 299 1.41 -12.65 -10.91
C TRP A 299 1.37 -13.73 -9.83
N GLU A 300 2.53 -14.28 -9.51
CA GLU A 300 2.68 -15.17 -8.36
C GLU A 300 2.71 -14.33 -7.08
N ALA A 301 1.88 -14.66 -6.11
CA ALA A 301 1.71 -13.84 -4.92
C ALA A 301 2.91 -13.89 -3.96
N GLU A 302 3.67 -14.98 -3.93
CA GLU A 302 4.80 -15.13 -3.01
C GLU A 302 6.04 -14.38 -3.51
N THR A 303 6.30 -14.43 -4.82
CA THR A 303 7.52 -13.87 -5.42
C THR A 303 7.29 -12.57 -6.18
N TYR A 304 6.03 -12.21 -6.45
CA TYR A 304 5.61 -11.07 -7.27
C TYR A 304 6.13 -11.13 -8.72
N GLN A 305 6.45 -12.32 -9.22
CA GLN A 305 6.88 -12.53 -10.60
C GLN A 305 5.69 -12.69 -11.55
N GLU A 306 5.85 -12.20 -12.78
CA GLU A 306 4.90 -12.41 -13.87
C GLU A 306 4.91 -13.88 -14.28
N VAL A 307 3.79 -14.58 -14.06
CA VAL A 307 3.57 -15.97 -14.50
C VAL A 307 3.13 -15.97 -15.95
N PHE A 308 2.11 -15.16 -16.27
CA PHE A 308 1.57 -15.05 -17.62
C PHE A 308 1.31 -13.62 -18.02
N ARG A 309 1.55 -13.34 -19.30
CA ARG A 309 1.06 -12.16 -20.01
C ARG A 309 0.02 -12.59 -21.02
N LEU A 310 -1.23 -12.23 -20.75
CA LEU A 310 -2.37 -12.59 -21.56
C LEU A 310 -2.60 -11.49 -22.60
N GLU A 311 -2.27 -11.81 -23.85
CA GLU A 311 -2.42 -10.92 -24.99
C GLU A 311 -3.63 -11.33 -25.84
N GLY A 312 -4.34 -10.36 -26.41
CA GLY A 312 -5.46 -10.63 -27.33
C GLY A 312 -6.50 -9.52 -27.37
N HIS A 313 -6.65 -8.76 -26.29
CA HIS A 313 -7.52 -7.58 -26.30
C HIS A 313 -7.02 -6.52 -27.28
N ARG A 314 -7.95 -5.84 -27.95
CA ARG A 314 -7.66 -4.80 -28.96
C ARG A 314 -7.85 -3.38 -28.46
N GLY A 315 -8.14 -3.23 -27.18
CA GLY A 315 -8.35 -1.97 -26.49
C GLY A 315 -8.05 -2.12 -24.99
N PRO A 316 -8.10 -1.02 -24.22
CA PRO A 316 -7.96 -1.04 -22.78
C PRO A 316 -8.78 -2.14 -22.10
N VAL A 317 -8.15 -2.89 -21.19
CA VAL A 317 -8.85 -3.89 -20.38
C VAL A 317 -9.32 -3.22 -19.09
N LEU A 318 -10.64 -3.23 -18.87
CA LEU A 318 -11.31 -2.46 -17.83
C LEU A 318 -11.56 -3.25 -16.55
N SER A 319 -11.72 -4.57 -16.66
CA SER A 319 -12.01 -5.44 -15.52
C SER A 319 -11.43 -6.85 -15.70
N VAL A 320 -11.14 -7.49 -14.57
CA VAL A 320 -10.65 -8.86 -14.40
C VAL A 320 -11.31 -9.51 -13.19
N ALA A 321 -11.76 -10.75 -13.31
CA ALA A 321 -12.38 -11.48 -12.20
C ALA A 321 -12.01 -12.96 -12.25
N PHE A 322 -11.59 -13.53 -11.11
CA PHE A 322 -11.40 -14.97 -11.00
C PHE A 322 -12.74 -15.69 -10.82
N SER A 323 -12.83 -16.93 -11.29
CA SER A 323 -13.87 -17.86 -10.87
C SER A 323 -13.70 -18.25 -9.40
N SER A 324 -14.78 -18.74 -8.77
CA SER A 324 -14.79 -19.13 -7.35
C SER A 324 -13.83 -20.28 -7.02
N ASP A 325 -13.52 -21.13 -8.00
CA ASP A 325 -12.52 -22.21 -7.90
C ASP A 325 -11.09 -21.75 -8.24
N GLY A 326 -10.91 -20.52 -8.76
CA GLY A 326 -9.61 -19.97 -9.16
C GLY A 326 -9.04 -20.53 -10.46
N GLU A 327 -9.74 -21.44 -11.14
CA GLU A 327 -9.22 -22.09 -12.37
C GLU A 327 -9.34 -21.20 -13.61
N LEU A 328 -10.30 -20.26 -13.61
CA LEU A 328 -10.58 -19.37 -14.72
C LEU A 328 -10.42 -17.90 -14.32
N LEU A 329 -9.99 -17.11 -15.29
CA LEU A 329 -9.95 -15.66 -15.22
C LEU A 329 -10.79 -15.08 -16.35
N ALA A 330 -11.73 -14.20 -16.02
CA ALA A 330 -12.41 -13.37 -16.99
C ALA A 330 -11.68 -12.03 -17.14
N SER A 331 -11.59 -11.50 -18.34
CA SER A 331 -11.18 -10.13 -18.60
C SER A 331 -12.10 -9.47 -19.61
N CYS A 332 -12.41 -8.20 -19.44
CA CYS A 332 -13.26 -7.48 -20.39
C CYS A 332 -12.82 -6.03 -20.54
N GLY A 333 -13.19 -5.40 -21.67
CA GLY A 333 -12.74 -4.03 -21.90
C GLY A 333 -13.33 -3.31 -23.09
N ALA A 334 -12.58 -2.28 -23.51
CA ALA A 334 -12.99 -1.31 -24.51
C ALA A 334 -12.99 -1.84 -25.96
N ASP A 335 -12.60 -3.09 -26.18
CA ASP A 335 -12.75 -3.80 -27.45
C ASP A 335 -14.08 -4.56 -27.58
N TRP A 336 -14.99 -4.33 -26.64
CA TRP A 336 -16.36 -4.84 -26.64
C TRP A 336 -16.45 -6.36 -26.45
N SER A 337 -15.36 -6.97 -25.98
CA SER A 337 -15.27 -8.40 -25.71
C SER A 337 -15.07 -8.68 -24.22
N CYS A 338 -15.48 -9.88 -23.82
CA CYS A 338 -14.97 -10.53 -22.62
C CYS A 338 -14.23 -11.80 -23.03
N ARG A 339 -13.11 -12.10 -22.39
CA ARG A 339 -12.27 -13.27 -22.64
C ARG A 339 -12.18 -14.11 -21.38
N ILE A 340 -12.27 -15.42 -21.53
CA ILE A 340 -12.08 -16.39 -20.44
C ILE A 340 -10.74 -17.08 -20.67
N TRP A 341 -9.89 -17.06 -19.67
CA TRP A 341 -8.55 -17.62 -19.67
C TRP A 341 -8.45 -18.75 -18.65
N GLU A 342 -7.68 -19.77 -18.96
CA GLU A 342 -7.25 -20.79 -18.00
C GLU A 342 -6.07 -20.25 -17.19
N VAL A 343 -6.20 -20.20 -15.86
CA VAL A 343 -5.19 -19.61 -14.98
C VAL A 343 -3.90 -20.44 -14.95
N GLU A 344 -4.01 -21.77 -14.99
CA GLU A 344 -2.86 -22.68 -14.94
C GLU A 344 -1.99 -22.60 -16.21
N THR A 345 -2.60 -22.39 -17.37
CA THR A 345 -1.92 -22.44 -18.68
C THR A 345 -1.70 -21.06 -19.30
N GLY A 346 -2.44 -20.05 -18.86
CA GLY A 346 -2.49 -18.72 -19.48
C GLY A 346 -3.14 -18.72 -20.87
N LEU A 347 -3.80 -19.82 -21.27
CA LEU A 347 -4.41 -19.94 -22.59
C LEU A 347 -5.82 -19.37 -22.61
N LEU A 348 -6.19 -18.81 -23.75
CA LEU A 348 -7.56 -18.34 -24.00
C LEU A 348 -8.49 -19.56 -24.19
N LYS A 349 -9.44 -19.74 -23.27
CA LYS A 349 -10.50 -20.75 -23.37
C LYS A 349 -11.61 -20.31 -24.32
N SER A 350 -12.10 -19.08 -24.17
CA SER A 350 -13.19 -18.56 -24.99
C SER A 350 -13.17 -17.04 -25.11
N GLU A 351 -13.68 -16.53 -26.22
CA GLU A 351 -13.97 -15.11 -26.44
C GLU A 351 -15.49 -14.92 -26.56
N LEU A 352 -16.05 -14.13 -25.65
CA LEU A 352 -17.45 -13.77 -25.59
C LEU A 352 -17.66 -12.46 -26.37
N SER A 353 -18.20 -12.60 -27.57
CA SER A 353 -18.49 -11.49 -28.48
C SER A 353 -19.99 -11.29 -28.66
N GLY A 354 -20.44 -10.04 -28.65
CA GLY A 354 -21.84 -9.70 -28.91
C GLY A 354 -22.23 -8.29 -28.47
N HIS A 355 -21.52 -7.73 -27.49
CA HIS A 355 -21.66 -6.34 -27.08
C HIS A 355 -21.30 -5.36 -28.21
N ARG A 356 -21.89 -4.17 -28.16
CA ARG A 356 -21.75 -3.11 -29.17
C ARG A 356 -21.01 -1.87 -28.67
N ASP A 357 -20.58 -1.89 -27.42
CA ASP A 357 -19.76 -0.86 -26.81
C ASP A 357 -18.89 -1.50 -25.70
N ARG A 358 -18.13 -0.68 -24.96
CA ARG A 358 -17.17 -1.12 -23.93
C ARG A 358 -17.84 -2.08 -22.96
N VAL A 359 -17.18 -3.19 -22.65
CA VAL A 359 -17.60 -4.08 -21.57
C VAL A 359 -16.88 -3.62 -20.31
N LEU A 360 -17.66 -3.19 -19.33
CA LEU A 360 -17.19 -2.47 -18.15
C LEU A 360 -16.78 -3.43 -17.04
N THR A 361 -17.53 -4.51 -16.86
CA THR A 361 -17.23 -5.53 -15.87
C THR A 361 -17.72 -6.92 -16.30
N ALA A 362 -17.16 -7.95 -15.68
CA ALA A 362 -17.58 -9.33 -15.83
C ALA A 362 -17.51 -10.05 -14.48
N VAL A 363 -18.48 -10.92 -14.20
CA VAL A 363 -18.57 -11.66 -12.93
C VAL A 363 -19.02 -13.10 -13.17
N PHE A 364 -18.34 -14.07 -12.57
CA PHE A 364 -18.76 -15.46 -12.59
C PHE A 364 -19.93 -15.69 -11.65
N ASP A 365 -20.80 -16.65 -11.99
CA ASP A 365 -21.73 -17.18 -11.01
C ASP A 365 -20.99 -18.06 -9.99
N PRO A 366 -21.56 -18.31 -8.79
CA PRO A 366 -20.86 -19.04 -7.72
C PRO A 366 -20.39 -20.46 -8.11
N ALA A 367 -21.04 -21.06 -9.11
CA ALA A 367 -20.70 -22.38 -9.64
C ALA A 367 -19.68 -22.34 -10.80
N ALA A 368 -19.16 -21.16 -11.17
CA ALA A 368 -18.25 -20.94 -12.29
C ALA A 368 -18.77 -21.49 -13.65
N SER A 369 -20.09 -21.66 -13.77
CA SER A 369 -20.74 -22.25 -14.95
C SER A 369 -21.25 -21.20 -15.93
N ARG A 370 -21.50 -19.99 -15.42
CA ARG A 370 -21.97 -18.84 -16.16
C ARG A 370 -21.18 -17.60 -15.80
N ILE A 371 -21.18 -16.65 -16.72
CA ILE A 371 -20.57 -15.34 -16.52
C ILE A 371 -21.54 -14.27 -17.00
N ALA A 372 -21.67 -13.19 -16.22
CA ALA A 372 -22.43 -12.01 -16.59
C ALA A 372 -21.49 -10.89 -16.98
N THR A 373 -21.81 -10.17 -18.06
CA THR A 373 -21.06 -9.02 -18.55
C THR A 373 -21.99 -7.80 -18.66
N ALA A 374 -21.53 -6.64 -18.18
CA ALA A 374 -22.26 -5.38 -18.30
C ALA A 374 -21.50 -4.41 -19.21
N SER A 375 -22.21 -3.66 -20.05
CA SER A 375 -21.60 -2.84 -21.11
C SER A 375 -22.26 -1.46 -21.24
N ASP A 376 -21.47 -0.49 -21.71
CA ASP A 376 -21.92 0.83 -22.15
C ASP A 376 -22.98 0.76 -23.28
N ASP A 377 -23.16 -0.40 -23.93
CA ASP A 377 -24.25 -0.60 -24.90
C ASP A 377 -25.64 -0.69 -24.25
N GLY A 378 -25.70 -0.59 -22.91
CA GLY A 378 -26.91 -0.66 -22.13
C GLY A 378 -27.49 -2.06 -22.17
N THR A 379 -26.65 -3.10 -22.09
CA THR A 379 -27.10 -4.48 -21.95
C THR A 379 -26.27 -5.21 -20.90
N VAL A 380 -26.93 -6.15 -20.22
CA VAL A 380 -26.26 -7.20 -19.44
C VAL A 380 -26.47 -8.52 -20.18
N ARG A 381 -25.39 -9.25 -20.42
CA ARG A 381 -25.42 -10.56 -21.09
C ARG A 381 -24.93 -11.65 -20.15
N ILE A 382 -25.61 -12.79 -20.15
CA ILE A 382 -25.22 -13.97 -19.40
C ILE A 382 -24.79 -15.04 -20.39
N TRP A 383 -23.61 -15.60 -20.19
CA TRP A 383 -22.98 -16.55 -21.09
C TRP A 383 -22.72 -17.87 -20.38
N SER A 384 -22.70 -18.96 -21.15
CA SER A 384 -22.17 -20.24 -20.71
C SER A 384 -20.65 -20.20 -20.73
N VAL A 385 -20.01 -20.50 -19.60
CA VAL A 385 -18.54 -20.58 -19.51
C VAL A 385 -17.99 -21.73 -20.36
N GLU A 386 -18.72 -22.85 -20.42
CA GLU A 386 -18.27 -24.04 -21.13
C GLU A 386 -18.37 -23.90 -22.65
N THR A 387 -19.45 -23.31 -23.15
CA THR A 387 -19.72 -23.24 -24.60
C THR A 387 -19.43 -21.88 -25.21
N GLY A 388 -19.28 -20.83 -24.40
CA GLY A 388 -19.20 -19.45 -24.86
C GLY A 388 -20.52 -18.89 -25.42
N ALA A 389 -21.61 -19.67 -25.37
CA ALA A 389 -22.90 -19.25 -25.91
C ALA A 389 -23.59 -18.22 -25.01
N GLU A 390 -24.22 -17.22 -25.62
CA GLU A 390 -25.14 -16.32 -24.93
C GLU A 390 -26.40 -17.08 -24.49
N LEU A 391 -26.71 -17.01 -23.20
CA LEU A 391 -27.86 -17.66 -22.58
C LEU A 391 -29.01 -16.68 -22.36
N VAL A 392 -28.70 -15.47 -21.88
CA VAL A 392 -29.69 -14.45 -21.54
C VAL A 392 -29.18 -13.08 -21.95
N LEU A 393 -30.06 -12.25 -22.52
CA LEU A 393 -29.82 -10.85 -22.85
C LEU A 393 -30.83 -9.97 -22.08
N LEU A 394 -30.32 -9.08 -21.25
CA LEU A 394 -31.10 -8.08 -20.52
C LEU A 394 -30.94 -6.73 -21.24
N ASN A 395 -32.04 -6.28 -21.86
CA ASN A 395 -32.10 -5.05 -22.65
C ASN A 395 -32.72 -3.91 -21.84
N GLU A 396 -32.07 -3.49 -20.76
CA GLU A 396 -32.38 -2.24 -20.08
C GLU A 396 -31.10 -1.41 -19.97
N ARG A 397 -31.17 -0.08 -19.80
CA ARG A 397 -29.99 0.79 -19.88
C ARG A 397 -29.06 0.64 -18.67
N HIS A 398 -28.53 -0.56 -18.48
CA HIS A 398 -27.71 -0.99 -17.37
C HIS A 398 -26.37 -0.24 -17.36
N GLY A 399 -25.93 0.12 -16.17
CA GLY A 399 -24.65 0.77 -15.90
C GLY A 399 -23.54 -0.26 -15.63
N PRO A 400 -22.42 0.19 -15.03
CA PRO A 400 -21.18 -0.58 -14.94
C PRO A 400 -21.21 -1.77 -13.98
N VAL A 401 -22.21 -1.88 -13.11
CA VAL A 401 -22.21 -2.86 -12.01
C VAL A 401 -23.19 -3.99 -12.26
N VAL A 402 -22.68 -5.21 -12.14
CA VAL A 402 -23.45 -6.45 -12.16
C VAL A 402 -22.92 -7.44 -11.13
N ALA A 403 -23.81 -8.19 -10.48
CA ALA A 403 -23.46 -9.22 -9.51
C ALA A 403 -24.47 -10.37 -9.52
N PHE A 404 -24.01 -11.59 -9.30
CA PHE A 404 -24.88 -12.72 -8.98
C PHE A 404 -25.18 -12.75 -7.48
N ASN A 405 -26.32 -13.35 -7.11
CA ASN A 405 -26.54 -13.76 -5.72
C ASN A 405 -25.79 -15.06 -5.38
N GLU A 406 -25.75 -15.45 -4.10
CA GLU A 406 -25.01 -16.63 -3.61
C GLU A 406 -25.40 -17.97 -4.27
N HIS A 407 -26.59 -18.05 -4.86
CA HIS A 407 -27.06 -19.26 -5.55
C HIS A 407 -26.99 -19.14 -7.08
N GLY A 408 -26.47 -18.03 -7.61
CA GLY A 408 -26.41 -17.73 -9.04
C GLY A 408 -27.76 -17.56 -9.73
N LYS A 409 -28.90 -17.64 -9.03
CA LYS A 409 -30.26 -17.63 -9.62
C LYS A 409 -30.75 -16.23 -9.97
N GLN A 410 -30.16 -15.21 -9.38
CA GLN A 410 -30.52 -13.83 -9.61
C GLN A 410 -29.30 -13.02 -10.00
N ILE A 411 -29.57 -11.96 -10.74
CA ILE A 411 -28.58 -11.00 -11.17
C ILE A 411 -29.04 -9.61 -10.73
N MET A 412 -28.17 -8.92 -9.99
CA MET A 412 -28.33 -7.53 -9.64
C MET A 412 -27.56 -6.69 -10.66
N SER A 413 -28.16 -5.62 -11.13
CA SER A 413 -27.52 -4.63 -11.99
C SER A 413 -27.95 -3.23 -11.59
N VAL A 414 -27.06 -2.26 -11.76
CA VAL A 414 -27.43 -0.84 -11.67
C VAL A 414 -27.84 -0.35 -13.06
N SER A 415 -28.74 0.62 -13.14
CA SER A 415 -29.20 1.20 -14.40
C SER A 415 -28.96 2.71 -14.45
N SER A 416 -28.70 3.21 -15.66
CA SER A 416 -28.57 4.64 -15.94
C SER A 416 -29.88 5.42 -15.77
N ASP A 417 -31.00 4.75 -15.50
CA ASP A 417 -32.28 5.34 -15.12
C ASP A 417 -32.42 5.60 -13.61
N SER A 418 -31.30 5.56 -12.87
CA SER A 418 -31.24 5.77 -11.42
C SER A 418 -31.87 4.65 -10.59
N THR A 419 -32.00 3.44 -11.15
CA THR A 419 -32.53 2.27 -10.43
C THR A 419 -31.49 1.18 -10.20
N VAL A 420 -31.71 0.38 -9.15
CA VAL A 420 -31.05 -0.92 -8.98
C VAL A 420 -32.07 -2.00 -9.34
N GLN A 421 -31.72 -2.87 -10.27
CA GLN A 421 -32.60 -3.93 -10.76
C GLN A 421 -32.09 -5.30 -10.36
N ILE A 422 -33.02 -6.17 -9.98
CA ILE A 422 -32.80 -7.58 -9.72
C ILE A 422 -33.65 -8.39 -10.68
N CYS A 423 -33.01 -9.23 -11.47
CA CYS A 423 -33.67 -10.08 -12.47
C CYS A 423 -33.33 -11.56 -12.23
N SER A 424 -34.12 -12.45 -12.81
CA SER A 424 -33.82 -13.87 -12.92
C SER A 424 -32.61 -14.06 -13.85
N SER A 425 -31.58 -14.76 -13.40
CA SER A 425 -30.40 -15.04 -14.24
C SER A 425 -30.62 -16.15 -15.27
N LEU A 426 -31.77 -16.85 -15.20
CA LEU A 426 -32.11 -17.95 -16.10
C LEU A 426 -33.06 -17.51 -17.22
N GLY A 427 -34.00 -16.61 -16.91
CA GLY A 427 -35.03 -16.14 -17.84
C GLY A 427 -34.94 -14.66 -18.19
N GLY A 428 -34.22 -13.87 -17.39
CA GLY A 428 -34.19 -12.41 -17.52
C GLY A 428 -35.42 -11.70 -16.99
N ASP A 429 -36.38 -12.43 -16.42
CA ASP A 429 -37.60 -11.84 -15.84
C ASP A 429 -37.25 -10.88 -14.69
N PRO A 430 -37.83 -9.67 -14.66
CA PRO A 430 -37.60 -8.73 -13.57
C PRO A 430 -38.24 -9.25 -12.27
N ILE A 431 -37.49 -9.18 -11.17
CA ILE A 431 -37.92 -9.62 -9.84
C ILE A 431 -38.19 -8.40 -8.96
N LEU A 432 -37.26 -7.45 -8.93
CA LEU A 432 -37.34 -6.26 -8.10
C LEU A 432 -36.66 -5.08 -8.79
N ALA A 433 -37.26 -3.90 -8.69
CA ALA A 433 -36.68 -2.64 -9.12
C ALA A 433 -36.70 -1.65 -7.96
N LEU A 434 -35.52 -1.22 -7.52
CA LEU A 434 -35.31 -0.27 -6.44
C LEU A 434 -35.20 1.12 -7.03
N GLY A 435 -36.30 1.86 -6.99
CA GLY A 435 -36.37 3.26 -7.41
C GLY A 435 -36.28 4.21 -6.22
N GLY A 436 -35.72 5.39 -6.44
CA GLY A 436 -35.70 6.46 -5.43
C GLY A 436 -34.52 7.41 -5.53
N HIS A 437 -33.43 7.01 -6.18
CA HIS A 437 -32.34 7.92 -6.50
C HIS A 437 -32.78 8.94 -7.56
N SER A 438 -32.24 10.15 -7.44
CA SER A 438 -32.53 11.25 -8.39
C SER A 438 -31.49 11.38 -9.50
N ALA A 439 -30.41 10.61 -9.41
CA ALA A 439 -29.33 10.54 -10.40
C ALA A 439 -28.76 9.11 -10.48
N LEU A 440 -27.82 8.93 -11.42
CA LEU A 440 -27.18 7.67 -11.74
C LEU A 440 -26.67 6.93 -10.50
N VAL A 441 -26.96 5.63 -10.42
CA VAL A 441 -26.38 4.76 -9.39
C VAL A 441 -25.00 4.31 -9.88
N ASN A 442 -23.95 4.68 -9.15
CA ASN A 442 -22.56 4.41 -9.49
C ASN A 442 -22.14 2.99 -9.06
N ASP A 443 -22.61 2.54 -7.89
CA ASP A 443 -22.29 1.22 -7.35
C ASP A 443 -23.45 0.65 -6.54
N ALA A 444 -23.54 -0.68 -6.48
CA ALA A 444 -24.49 -1.38 -5.63
C ALA A 444 -23.92 -2.73 -5.19
N LYS A 445 -24.11 -3.07 -3.91
CA LYS A 445 -23.66 -4.33 -3.32
C LYS A 445 -24.78 -5.01 -2.54
N LEU A 446 -24.71 -6.34 -2.47
CA LEU A 446 -25.52 -7.15 -1.57
C LEU A 446 -24.76 -7.34 -0.25
N SER A 447 -25.48 -7.37 0.87
CA SER A 447 -24.93 -7.83 2.13
C SER A 447 -24.59 -9.33 2.08
N SER A 448 -23.71 -9.79 2.96
CA SER A 448 -23.28 -11.19 3.00
C SER A 448 -24.41 -12.16 3.38
N ASP A 449 -25.41 -11.71 4.13
CA ASP A 449 -26.63 -12.48 4.42
C ASP A 449 -27.67 -12.43 3.28
N GLY A 450 -27.47 -11.55 2.28
CA GLY A 450 -28.39 -11.36 1.17
C GLY A 450 -29.73 -10.69 1.54
N GLU A 451 -29.85 -10.14 2.74
CA GLU A 451 -31.07 -9.46 3.22
C GLU A 451 -31.12 -7.99 2.78
N TYR A 452 -29.96 -7.35 2.63
CA TYR A 452 -29.83 -5.94 2.31
C TYR A 452 -29.14 -5.68 0.99
N ILE A 453 -29.49 -4.55 0.38
CA ILE A 453 -28.76 -3.96 -0.74
C ILE A 453 -28.34 -2.56 -0.31
N ALA A 454 -27.11 -2.18 -0.63
CA ALA A 454 -26.66 -0.80 -0.54
C ALA A 454 -26.36 -0.26 -1.93
N SER A 455 -26.73 0.99 -2.19
CA SER A 455 -26.46 1.68 -3.45
C SER A 455 -25.83 3.04 -3.21
N ALA A 456 -24.80 3.37 -4.02
CA ALA A 456 -24.11 4.65 -4.06
C ALA A 456 -24.51 5.40 -5.33
N SER A 457 -24.84 6.69 -5.22
CA SER A 457 -25.37 7.46 -6.35
C SER A 457 -24.70 8.83 -6.53
N ALA A 458 -24.76 9.28 -7.77
CA ALA A 458 -24.41 10.63 -8.19
C ALA A 458 -25.33 11.71 -7.59
N ASP A 459 -26.42 11.33 -6.90
CA ASP A 459 -27.29 12.26 -6.17
C ASP A 459 -26.79 12.60 -4.75
N HIS A 460 -25.53 12.29 -4.46
CA HIS A 460 -24.85 12.54 -3.19
C HIS A 460 -25.32 11.64 -2.04
N THR A 461 -26.14 10.62 -2.33
CA THR A 461 -26.66 9.71 -1.30
C THR A 461 -26.15 8.28 -1.43
N MET A 462 -25.99 7.64 -0.28
CA MET A 462 -26.00 6.19 -0.15
C MET A 462 -27.36 5.75 0.37
N ARG A 463 -27.92 4.67 -0.18
CA ARG A 463 -29.20 4.11 0.27
C ARG A 463 -29.06 2.65 0.67
N LEU A 464 -29.75 2.28 1.74
CA LEU A 464 -29.90 0.90 2.21
C LEU A 464 -31.32 0.44 1.94
N TRP A 465 -31.47 -0.75 1.35
CA TRP A 465 -32.73 -1.31 0.92
C TRP A 465 -32.93 -2.69 1.54
N ASN A 466 -34.16 -2.98 1.95
CA ASN A 466 -34.57 -4.34 2.26
C ASN A 466 -34.81 -5.08 0.95
N ARG A 467 -34.13 -6.21 0.76
CA ARG A 467 -34.24 -6.98 -0.49
C ARG A 467 -35.57 -7.71 -0.63
N SER A 468 -36.23 -8.04 0.47
CA SER A 468 -37.46 -8.86 0.46
C SER A 468 -38.67 -8.11 -0.13
N ASP A 469 -38.79 -6.81 0.14
CA ASP A 469 -39.91 -5.96 -0.29
C ASP A 469 -39.48 -4.74 -1.12
N GLY A 470 -38.17 -4.48 -1.22
CA GLY A 470 -37.60 -3.33 -1.91
C GLY A 470 -37.74 -2.00 -1.18
N ALA A 471 -38.13 -2.02 0.10
CA ALA A 471 -38.28 -0.81 0.88
C ALA A 471 -36.91 -0.14 1.11
N ASN A 472 -36.87 1.18 0.94
CA ASN A 472 -35.72 1.97 1.39
C ASN A 472 -35.75 2.05 2.92
N ILE A 473 -34.77 1.44 3.57
CA ILE A 473 -34.64 1.42 5.04
C ILE A 473 -34.02 2.72 5.52
N ALA A 474 -32.97 3.17 4.82
CA ALA A 474 -32.23 4.36 5.17
C ALA A 474 -31.68 5.06 3.92
N THR A 475 -31.58 6.39 4.03
CA THR A 475 -30.89 7.26 3.08
C THR A 475 -29.88 8.06 3.88
N PHE A 476 -28.62 8.00 3.46
CA PHE A 476 -27.49 8.68 4.08
C PHE A 476 -26.99 9.77 3.14
N ASP A 477 -26.93 11.01 3.63
CA ASP A 477 -26.65 12.24 2.87
C ASP A 477 -25.44 13.01 3.45
N ASP A 478 -24.50 12.30 4.07
CA ASP A 478 -23.29 12.86 4.69
C ASP A 478 -22.23 13.36 3.67
N HIS A 479 -22.36 12.97 2.40
CA HIS A 479 -21.42 13.32 1.32
C HIS A 479 -21.80 14.63 0.63
N GLY A 480 -20.79 15.44 0.33
CA GLY A 480 -20.95 16.73 -0.36
C GLY A 480 -20.88 16.65 -1.89
N ASP A 481 -20.51 15.49 -2.45
CA ASP A 481 -20.42 15.24 -3.89
C ASP A 481 -20.84 13.79 -4.20
N LYS A 482 -20.68 13.32 -5.44
CA LYS A 482 -21.18 12.02 -5.90
C LYS A 482 -20.61 10.88 -5.05
N VAL A 483 -21.48 9.98 -4.60
CA VAL A 483 -21.04 8.74 -3.94
C VAL A 483 -20.67 7.75 -5.04
N LEU A 484 -19.40 7.34 -5.05
CA LEU A 484 -18.82 6.52 -6.12
C LEU A 484 -18.82 5.03 -5.80
N HIS A 485 -18.61 4.68 -4.52
CA HIS A 485 -18.46 3.29 -4.10
C HIS A 485 -19.23 3.00 -2.83
N VAL A 486 -19.68 1.75 -2.70
CA VAL A 486 -20.27 1.21 -1.48
C VAL A 486 -19.76 -0.20 -1.22
N VAL A 487 -19.54 -0.55 0.04
CA VAL A 487 -19.03 -1.87 0.43
C VAL A 487 -19.61 -2.28 1.79
N PHE A 488 -20.05 -3.54 1.89
CA PHE A 488 -20.41 -4.15 3.17
C PHE A 488 -19.17 -4.79 3.80
N SER A 489 -19.07 -4.77 5.13
CA SER A 489 -18.15 -5.67 5.81
C SER A 489 -18.61 -7.13 5.63
N PRO A 490 -17.68 -8.08 5.43
CA PRO A 490 -18.03 -9.50 5.26
C PRO A 490 -18.88 -10.08 6.41
N ASP A 491 -18.69 -9.61 7.64
CA ASP A 491 -19.50 -9.98 8.80
C ASP A 491 -20.93 -9.40 8.81
N GLY A 492 -21.28 -8.55 7.83
CA GLY A 492 -22.59 -7.94 7.69
C GLY A 492 -22.91 -6.86 8.72
N GLN A 493 -21.93 -6.43 9.53
CA GLN A 493 -22.17 -5.46 10.62
C GLN A 493 -22.10 -4.01 10.17
N THR A 494 -21.37 -3.70 9.09
CA THR A 494 -21.16 -2.33 8.65
C THR A 494 -21.33 -2.18 7.14
N VAL A 495 -21.66 -0.96 6.73
CA VAL A 495 -21.64 -0.53 5.34
C VAL A 495 -20.85 0.77 5.23
N SER A 496 -19.93 0.83 4.28
CA SER A 496 -19.09 2.00 4.03
C SER A 496 -19.35 2.56 2.65
N SER A 497 -19.22 3.87 2.51
CA SER A 497 -19.36 4.61 1.26
C SER A 497 -18.19 5.55 1.05
N ALA A 498 -17.83 5.76 -0.21
CA ALA A 498 -16.75 6.66 -0.62
C ALA A 498 -17.22 7.59 -1.74
N SER A 499 -16.73 8.82 -1.73
CA SER A 499 -17.27 9.91 -2.54
C SER A 499 -16.20 10.75 -3.23
N GLU A 500 -16.63 11.47 -4.27
CA GLU A 500 -15.82 12.44 -5.03
C GLU A 500 -15.36 13.64 -4.17
N ASP A 501 -16.02 13.89 -3.02
CA ASP A 501 -15.62 14.90 -2.04
C ASP A 501 -14.43 14.47 -1.14
N GLY A 502 -13.87 13.29 -1.36
CA GLY A 502 -12.72 12.78 -0.60
C GLY A 502 -13.09 12.15 0.75
N LYS A 503 -14.37 12.00 1.08
CA LYS A 503 -14.82 11.39 2.34
C LYS A 503 -15.11 9.89 2.21
N VAL A 504 -14.86 9.19 3.30
CA VAL A 504 -15.30 7.81 3.52
C VAL A 504 -16.15 7.77 4.79
N CYS A 505 -17.42 7.37 4.64
CA CYS A 505 -18.36 7.23 5.74
C CYS A 505 -18.64 5.76 6.00
N THR A 506 -18.67 5.35 7.27
CA THR A 506 -18.99 3.98 7.70
C THR A 506 -20.18 4.02 8.65
N PHE A 507 -21.14 3.13 8.43
CA PHE A 507 -22.39 3.03 9.17
C PHE A 507 -22.52 1.63 9.76
N ASP A 508 -22.99 1.57 11.01
CA ASP A 508 -23.31 0.31 11.70
C ASP A 508 -24.73 -0.13 11.32
N LEU A 509 -24.86 -1.38 10.91
CA LEU A 509 -26.13 -1.97 10.51
C LEU A 509 -26.93 -2.53 11.70
N SER A 510 -26.31 -2.68 12.87
CA SER A 510 -27.01 -3.10 14.10
C SER A 510 -28.11 -2.13 14.53
N TYR A 511 -28.08 -0.88 14.06
CA TYR A 511 -29.17 0.09 14.27
C TYR A 511 -30.46 -0.24 13.50
N PHE A 512 -30.39 -1.13 12.51
CA PHE A 512 -31.52 -1.53 11.66
C PHE A 512 -31.98 -2.97 11.89
N ALA A 513 -31.23 -3.74 12.69
CA ALA A 513 -31.48 -5.16 13.01
C ALA A 513 -32.55 -5.38 14.07
#